data_AF-A0A3C0UJF7-F1
#
_entry.id   AF-A0A3C0UJF7-F1
#
_cell.length_a   1.000
_cell.length_b   1.000
_cell.length_c   1.000
_cell.angle_alpha   90.00
_cell.angle_beta   90.00
_cell.angle_gamma   90.00
#
_symmetry.space_group_name_H-M   'P 1'
#
loop_
_entity.id
_entity.type
_entity.pdbx_description
1 polymer ?
#
loop_
_entity_poly.entity_id
_entity_poly.type
_entity_poly.pdbx_seq_one_letter_code
_entity_poly.pdbx_strand_id
1 'polypeptide(L)' 'MTIPTIAAVGTAVPGNPVSQDDIRNFAAALFREGLPHLERLMPVFENASIEKRYLAQPLEWYRMQHTFSEANT' A
#
# COMPACT_ATOMS: atom_id res chain seq x y z
N MET A 1 -22.49 23.59 32.41
CA MET A 1 -21.30 23.12 31.67
C MET A 1 -21.79 22.26 30.52
N THR A 2 -21.37 22.53 29.29
CA THR A 2 -21.71 21.71 28.12
C THR A 2 -20.69 20.58 27.96
N ILE A 3 -21.18 19.35 27.75
CA ILE A 3 -20.33 18.20 27.49
C ILE A 3 -19.81 18.31 26.04
N PRO A 4 -18.50 18.22 25.78
CA PRO A 4 -17.97 18.29 24.43
C PRO A 4 -18.42 17.07 23.59
N THR A 5 -18.71 17.33 22.31
CA THR A 5 -19.14 16.32 21.34
C THR A 5 -18.34 16.46 20.04
N ILE A 6 -18.15 15.36 19.33
CA ILE A 6 -17.60 15.39 17.97
C ILE A 6 -18.66 16.01 17.05
N ALA A 7 -18.32 17.12 16.38
CA ALA A 7 -19.24 17.82 15.50
C ALA A 7 -19.31 17.19 14.09
N ALA A 8 -18.20 16.65 13.58
CA ALA A 8 -18.14 15.96 12.29
C ALA A 8 -16.88 15.07 12.18
N VAL A 9 -16.95 14.05 11.31
CA VAL A 9 -15.82 13.21 10.88
C VAL A 9 -15.95 12.98 9.37
N GLY A 10 -14.82 12.95 8.65
CA GLY A 10 -14.76 12.62 7.24
C GLY A 10 -13.55 11.74 6.93
N THR A 11 -13.68 10.94 5.87
CA THR A 11 -12.62 10.04 5.40
C THR A 11 -12.49 10.14 3.88
N ALA A 12 -11.27 9.98 3.37
CA ALA A 12 -11.00 9.84 1.95
C ALA A 12 -9.86 8.83 1.77
N VAL A 13 -9.89 8.11 0.64
CA VAL A 13 -8.83 7.17 0.22
C VAL A 13 -8.49 7.42 -1.24
N PRO A 14 -7.26 7.09 -1.68
CA PRO A 14 -6.89 7.14 -3.09
C PRO A 14 -7.74 6.23 -4.00
N GLY A 15 -7.76 6.53 -5.30
CA GLY A 15 -8.60 5.82 -6.29
C GLY A 15 -8.08 4.46 -6.76
N ASN A 16 -6.96 3.96 -6.24
CA ASN A 16 -6.33 2.71 -6.69
C ASN A 16 -6.40 1.63 -5.59
N PRO A 17 -7.53 0.91 -5.44
CA PRO A 17 -7.62 -0.22 -4.52
C PRO A 17 -6.80 -1.40 -5.06
N VAL A 18 -6.10 -2.08 -4.17
CA VAL A 18 -5.31 -3.27 -4.51
C VAL A 18 -5.49 -4.33 -3.44
N SER A 19 -5.76 -5.57 -3.86
CA SER A 19 -5.90 -6.69 -2.92
C SER A 19 -4.54 -7.03 -2.28
N GLN A 20 -4.59 -7.65 -1.11
CA GLN A 20 -3.40 -8.12 -0.44
C GLN A 20 -2.64 -9.16 -1.29
N ASP A 21 -3.35 -10.02 -2.01
CA ASP A 21 -2.77 -11.03 -2.92
C ASP A 21 -2.06 -10.38 -4.11
N ASP A 22 -2.67 -9.34 -4.70
CA ASP A 22 -2.05 -8.61 -5.82
C ASP A 22 -0.76 -7.92 -5.38
N ILE A 23 -0.77 -7.23 -4.23
CA ILE A 23 0.43 -6.60 -3.66
C ILE A 23 1.50 -7.66 -3.32
N ARG A 24 1.11 -8.81 -2.76
CA ARG A 24 2.03 -9.92 -2.44
C ARG A 24 2.74 -10.41 -3.71
N ASN A 25 1.97 -10.68 -4.77
CA ASN A 25 2.52 -11.15 -6.04
C ASN A 25 3.41 -10.09 -6.70
N PHE A 26 3.01 -8.83 -6.62
CA PHE A 26 3.78 -7.71 -7.12
C PHE A 26 5.12 -7.55 -6.38
N ALA A 27 5.11 -7.55 -5.05
CA ALA A 27 6.31 -7.47 -4.23
C ALA A 27 7.25 -8.65 -4.47
N ALA A 28 6.71 -9.86 -4.59
CA ALA A 28 7.49 -11.06 -4.92
C ALA A 28 8.22 -10.94 -6.26
N ALA A 29 7.60 -10.29 -7.26
CA ALA A 29 8.23 -10.03 -8.55
C ALA A 29 9.24 -8.88 -8.48
N LEU A 30 8.87 -7.77 -7.82
CA LEU A 30 9.68 -6.55 -7.75
C LEU A 30 11.01 -6.77 -7.00
N PHE A 31 10.98 -7.52 -5.91
CA PHE A 31 12.14 -7.75 -5.04
C PHE A 31 12.84 -9.09 -5.28
N ARG A 32 12.43 -9.84 -6.30
CA ARG A 32 13.01 -11.16 -6.64
C ARG A 32 14.53 -11.06 -6.78
N GLU A 33 14.98 -9.97 -7.38
CA GLU A 33 16.39 -9.64 -7.55
C GLU A 33 16.77 -8.59 -6.50
N GLY A 34 17.73 -8.91 -5.64
CA GLY A 34 18.32 -7.92 -4.73
C GLY A 34 17.83 -7.93 -3.27
N LEU A 35 16.81 -8.73 -2.91
CA LEU A 35 16.43 -8.92 -1.50
C LEU A 35 16.73 -10.35 -1.00
N PRO A 36 17.81 -10.55 -0.23
CA PRO A 36 18.11 -11.83 0.38
C PRO A 36 16.98 -12.31 1.28
N HIS A 37 16.66 -13.60 1.21
CA HIS A 37 15.62 -14.25 2.02
C HIS A 37 14.21 -13.66 1.86
N LEU A 38 13.86 -13.14 0.68
CA LEU A 38 12.53 -12.62 0.34
C LEU A 38 11.40 -13.55 0.79
N GLU A 39 11.51 -14.86 0.53
CA GLU A 39 10.51 -15.86 0.90
C GLU A 39 10.18 -15.87 2.41
N ARG A 40 11.13 -15.52 3.28
CA ARG A 40 10.89 -15.44 4.73
C ARG A 40 10.04 -14.23 5.10
N LEU A 41 10.04 -13.19 4.27
CA LEU A 41 9.28 -11.95 4.48
C LEU A 41 7.88 -12.04 3.86
N MET A 42 7.68 -12.86 2.83
CA MET A 42 6.38 -12.99 2.15
C MET A 42 5.18 -13.32 3.07
N PRO A 43 5.32 -14.13 4.15
CA PRO A 43 4.22 -14.37 5.09
C PRO A 43 3.69 -13.11 5.78
N VAL A 44 4.38 -11.96 5.73
CA VAL A 44 3.88 -10.70 6.28
C VAL A 44 2.56 -10.28 5.63
N PHE A 45 2.36 -10.61 4.35
CA PHE A 45 1.12 -10.28 3.64
C PHE A 45 -0.06 -11.09 4.16
N GLU A 46 0.14 -12.34 4.56
CA GLU A 46 -0.91 -13.20 5.11
C GLU A 46 -1.23 -12.83 6.57
N ASN A 47 -0.21 -12.48 7.36
CA ASN A 47 -0.34 -12.23 8.80
C ASN A 47 -0.76 -10.80 9.16
N ALA A 48 -0.83 -9.87 8.20
CA ALA A 48 -1.13 -8.47 8.46
C ALA A 48 -2.63 -8.19 8.72
N SER A 49 -3.54 -9.15 8.50
CA SER A 49 -4.99 -8.95 8.59
C SER A 49 -5.48 -7.80 7.70
N ILE A 50 -4.92 -7.67 6.50
CA ILE A 50 -5.28 -6.66 5.51
C ILE A 50 -5.91 -7.36 4.32
N GLU A 51 -7.11 -6.94 3.97
CA GLU A 51 -7.81 -7.42 2.77
C GLU A 51 -7.36 -6.66 1.52
N LYS A 52 -7.27 -5.32 1.64
CA LYS A 52 -6.89 -4.42 0.55
C LYS A 52 -6.27 -3.13 1.08
N ARG A 53 -5.55 -2.43 0.22
CA ARG A 53 -5.02 -1.08 0.46
C ARG A 53 -5.39 -0.17 -0.69
N TYR A 54 -5.34 1.14 -0.45
CA TYR A 54 -5.56 2.17 -1.46
C TYR A 54 -4.24 2.89 -1.72
N LEU A 55 -3.76 2.87 -2.96
CA LEU A 55 -2.48 3.45 -3.37
C LEU A 55 -2.68 4.81 -4.07
N ALA A 56 -1.74 5.74 -3.87
CA ALA A 56 -1.78 7.06 -4.49
C ALA A 56 -1.73 6.99 -6.02
N GLN A 57 -1.02 6.01 -6.57
CA GLN A 57 -0.90 5.72 -8.00
C GLN A 57 -1.29 4.25 -8.28
N PRO A 58 -1.60 3.89 -9.53
CA PRO A 58 -1.80 2.49 -9.93
C PRO A 58 -0.61 1.60 -9.51
N LEU A 59 -0.85 0.33 -9.20
CA LEU A 59 0.17 -0.61 -8.70
C LEU A 59 1.39 -0.68 -9.64
N GLU A 60 1.15 -0.65 -10.95
CA GLU A 60 2.17 -0.72 -12.00
C GLU A 60 3.12 0.47 -11.98
N TRP A 61 2.70 1.63 -11.45
CA TRP A 61 3.55 2.81 -11.31
C TRP A 61 4.81 2.46 -10.51
N TYR A 62 4.68 1.65 -9.46
CA TYR A 62 5.79 1.27 -8.59
C TYR A 62 6.78 0.25 -9.21
N ARG A 63 6.58 -0.21 -10.45
CA ARG A 63 7.55 -1.10 -11.13
C ARG A 63 8.80 -0.35 -11.59
N MET A 64 8.69 0.96 -11.73
CA MET A 64 9.75 1.81 -12.24
C MET A 64 10.20 2.80 -11.18
N GLN A 65 11.45 3.23 -11.30
CA GLN A 65 11.94 4.32 -10.50
C GLN A 65 11.38 5.64 -11.04
N HIS A 66 10.78 6.43 -10.16
CA HIS A 66 10.29 7.78 -10.46
C HIS A 66 11.08 8.80 -9.67
N THR A 67 11.16 10.02 -10.19
CA THR A 67 11.77 11.14 -9.48
C THR A 67 10.89 11.57 -8.30
N PHE A 68 11.50 12.27 -7.35
CA PHE A 68 10.75 12.89 -6.26
C PHE A 68 9.69 13.87 -6.76
N SER A 69 9.98 14.61 -7.85
CA SER A 69 9.02 15.56 -8.42
C SER A 69 7.77 14.85 -8.96
N GLU A 70 7.94 13.76 -9.72
CA GLU A 70 6.83 12.96 -10.25
C GLU A 70 6.01 12.29 -9.14
N ALA A 71 6.64 11.91 -8.03
CA ALA A 71 5.96 11.32 -6.88
C ALA A 71 5.14 12.32 -6.04
N ASN A 72 5.30 13.63 -6.26
CA ASN A 72 4.67 14.70 -5.48
C ASN A 72 3.91 15.73 -6.35
N THR A 73 3.58 15.37 -7.60
CA THR A 73 2.71 16.17 -8.48
C THR A 73 1.27 15.73 -8.34
#